data_AF-G1TNF6-F1
#
_entry.id   AF-G1TNF6-F1
#
_cell.length_a   1.000
_cell.length_b   1.000
_cell.length_c   1.000
_cell.angle_alpha   90.00
_cell.angle_beta   90.00
_cell.angle_gamma   90.00
#
_symmetry.space_group_name_H-M   'P 1'
#
loop_
_entity.id
_entity.type
_entity.pdbx_description
1 polymer ?
#
loop_
_entity_poly.entity_id
_entity_poly.type
_entity_poly.pdbx_seq_one_letter_code
_entity_poly.pdbx_strand_id
1 'polypeptide(L)'
;MSVDFGDPRNGFRHTEVIKFISEEVLVNGGSQDFHVTFNSWSWDEIEDNLRSVVIDPEVPLATKRAYALSALALSVPVAVRQREQQAYGAWRLQEQMEQCEATSSALSFELQRQREEHEAVVSQLRFAQAALHQALNERDALRGRLLQPQLLQRQLEVLAILPAEHRGVGGWPLAAEEGKEALATRLQGGQHAEAQRGEAQMASLTGTLHETEESAASCVNPHRITLLLSAAFTSMRIQ
;
A
#
# COMPACT_ATOMS: atom_id res chain seq x y z
N MET A 1 -4.48 -12.79 -33.26
CA MET A 1 -5.63 -13.59 -32.78
C MET A 1 -5.10 -14.51 -31.69
N SER A 2 -5.25 -14.16 -30.41
CA SER A 2 -4.84 -15.04 -29.31
C SER A 2 -6.00 -15.98 -28.98
N VAL A 3 -5.80 -17.27 -29.19
CA VAL A 3 -6.76 -18.29 -28.77
C VAL A 3 -6.70 -18.38 -27.25
N ASP A 4 -7.82 -18.20 -26.56
CA ASP A 4 -7.88 -18.39 -25.10
C ASP A 4 -7.92 -19.88 -24.79
N PHE A 5 -6.75 -20.48 -24.60
CA PHE A 5 -6.56 -21.90 -24.31
C PHE A 5 -7.24 -22.40 -23.02
N GLY A 6 -7.80 -21.50 -22.20
CA GLY A 6 -8.56 -21.85 -20.99
C GLY A 6 -10.08 -21.94 -21.19
N ASP A 7 -10.62 -21.49 -22.32
CA ASP A 7 -12.06 -21.60 -22.57
C ASP A 7 -12.39 -23.04 -23.01
N PRO A 8 -13.18 -23.81 -22.23
CA PRO A 8 -13.60 -25.16 -22.63
C PRO A 8 -14.43 -25.17 -23.92
N ARG A 9 -14.91 -24.01 -24.41
CA ARG A 9 -15.60 -23.86 -25.69
C ARG A 9 -14.66 -23.66 -26.87
N ASN A 10 -13.36 -23.41 -26.66
CA ASN A 10 -12.42 -23.15 -27.75
C ASN A 10 -12.04 -24.43 -28.55
N GLY A 11 -12.47 -25.61 -28.09
CA GLY A 11 -12.21 -26.91 -28.73
C GLY A 11 -10.75 -27.41 -28.66
N PHE A 12 -9.81 -26.59 -28.20
CA PHE A 12 -8.39 -26.90 -28.09
C PHE A 12 -8.11 -27.72 -26.82
N ARG A 13 -7.92 -29.02 -27.01
CA ARG A 13 -7.58 -29.95 -25.93
C ARG A 13 -6.10 -30.28 -26.01
N HIS A 14 -5.30 -29.71 -25.11
CA HIS A 14 -3.85 -29.93 -25.08
C HIS A 14 -3.48 -31.43 -25.01
N THR A 15 -4.30 -32.26 -24.36
CA THR A 15 -4.14 -33.73 -24.33
C THR A 15 -4.24 -34.35 -25.73
N GLU A 16 -5.14 -33.85 -26.59
CA GLU A 16 -5.29 -34.32 -27.96
C GLU A 16 -4.11 -33.86 -28.82
N VAL A 17 -3.62 -32.66 -28.59
CA VAL A 17 -2.41 -32.13 -29.27
C VAL A 17 -1.19 -32.94 -28.90
N ILE A 18 -0.97 -33.24 -27.61
CA ILE A 18 0.15 -34.08 -27.16
C ILE A 18 0.04 -35.49 -27.75
N LYS A 19 -1.17 -36.06 -27.79
CA LYS A 19 -1.41 -37.38 -28.39
C LYS A 19 -1.06 -37.39 -29.88
N PHE A 20 -1.58 -36.43 -30.64
CA PHE A 20 -1.30 -36.26 -32.07
C PHE A 20 0.21 -36.09 -32.33
N ILE A 21 0.89 -35.23 -31.58
CA ILE A 21 2.33 -35.02 -31.73
C ILE A 21 3.10 -36.31 -31.42
N SER A 22 2.69 -37.07 -30.39
CA SER A 22 3.34 -38.33 -30.04
C SER A 22 3.18 -39.39 -31.13
N GLU A 23 2.01 -39.45 -31.77
CA GLU A 23 1.77 -40.31 -32.94
C GLU A 23 2.65 -39.87 -34.14
N GLU A 24 2.75 -38.58 -34.41
CA GLU A 24 3.61 -38.04 -35.47
C GLU A 24 5.10 -38.30 -35.22
N VAL A 25 5.58 -38.24 -33.97
CA VAL A 25 6.96 -38.60 -33.63
C VAL A 25 7.26 -40.05 -34.02
N LEU A 26 6.34 -40.98 -33.74
CA LEU A 26 6.50 -42.40 -34.09
C LEU A 26 6.53 -42.61 -35.61
N VAL A 27 5.64 -41.93 -36.36
CA VAL A 27 5.59 -42.01 -37.84
C VAL A 27 6.89 -41.51 -38.47
N ASN A 28 7.55 -40.53 -37.86
CA ASN A 28 8.82 -39.98 -38.33
C ASN A 28 10.05 -40.77 -37.83
N GLY A 29 9.87 -41.96 -37.24
CA GLY A 29 10.95 -42.83 -36.76
C GLY A 29 11.54 -42.43 -35.41
N GLY A 30 10.84 -41.60 -34.64
CA GLY A 30 11.20 -41.26 -33.27
C GLY A 30 10.91 -42.39 -32.27
N SER A 31 11.58 -42.35 -31.12
CA SER A 31 11.39 -43.31 -30.04
C SER A 31 10.03 -43.11 -29.36
N GLN A 32 9.37 -44.19 -28.93
CA GLN A 32 8.16 -44.12 -28.10
C GLN A 32 8.43 -43.59 -26.69
N ASP A 33 9.65 -43.78 -26.21
CA ASP A 33 10.07 -43.37 -24.86
C ASP A 33 10.61 -41.94 -24.81
N PHE A 34 10.49 -41.18 -25.91
CA PHE A 34 11.10 -39.86 -26.01
C PHE A 34 10.71 -38.95 -24.85
N HIS A 35 9.45 -39.00 -24.39
CA HIS A 35 9.02 -38.23 -23.21
C HIS A 35 9.86 -38.54 -21.96
N VAL A 36 10.21 -39.80 -21.72
CA VAL A 36 11.03 -40.19 -20.57
C VAL A 36 12.48 -39.72 -20.74
N THR A 37 13.04 -39.89 -21.94
CA THR A 37 14.42 -39.49 -22.23
C THR A 37 14.59 -37.97 -22.10
N PHE A 38 13.67 -37.20 -22.69
CA PHE A 38 13.78 -35.75 -22.70
C PHE A 38 13.39 -35.10 -21.36
N ASN A 39 12.50 -35.70 -20.57
CA ASN A 39 12.20 -35.20 -19.22
C ASN A 39 13.41 -35.32 -18.26
N SER A 40 14.39 -36.17 -18.58
CA SER A 40 15.64 -36.26 -17.82
C SER A 40 16.66 -35.19 -18.20
N TRP A 41 16.44 -34.47 -19.30
CA TRP A 41 17.33 -33.43 -19.79
C TRP A 41 16.81 -32.05 -19.40
N SER A 42 17.72 -31.12 -19.18
CA SER A 42 17.40 -29.71 -19.02
C SER A 42 16.96 -29.10 -20.36
N TRP A 43 16.15 -28.04 -20.31
CA TRP A 43 15.67 -27.40 -21.53
C TRP A 43 16.80 -26.81 -22.40
N ASP A 44 17.90 -26.38 -21.77
CA ASP A 44 19.09 -25.91 -22.48
C ASP A 44 19.75 -27.05 -23.29
N GLU A 45 19.87 -28.24 -22.72
CA GLU A 45 20.39 -29.43 -23.43
C GLU A 45 19.50 -29.84 -24.60
N ILE A 46 18.17 -29.72 -24.43
CA ILE A 46 17.21 -30.00 -25.50
C ILE A 46 17.35 -28.98 -26.64
N GLU A 47 17.50 -27.70 -26.31
CA GLU A 47 17.71 -26.61 -27.28
C GLU A 47 19.00 -26.79 -28.07
N ASP A 48 20.11 -27.10 -27.39
CA ASP A 48 21.41 -27.30 -28.02
C ASP A 48 21.42 -28.51 -28.95
N ASN A 49 20.78 -29.60 -28.53
CA ASN A 49 20.71 -30.82 -29.30
C ASN A 49 19.68 -30.70 -30.46
N LEU A 50 18.64 -29.88 -30.31
CA LEU A 50 17.76 -29.54 -31.44
C LEU A 50 18.48 -28.70 -32.49
N ARG A 51 19.33 -27.76 -32.05
CA ARG A 51 20.16 -26.96 -32.97
C ARG A 51 21.15 -27.83 -33.73
N SER A 52 21.85 -28.75 -33.06
CA SER A 52 22.82 -29.63 -33.71
C SER A 52 22.15 -30.49 -34.79
N VAL A 53 21.00 -31.10 -34.48
CA VAL A 53 20.23 -31.96 -35.41
C VAL A 53 19.68 -31.18 -36.61
N VAL A 54 19.23 -29.94 -36.41
CA VAL A 54 18.67 -29.11 -37.49
C VAL A 54 19.75 -28.63 -38.45
N ILE A 55 20.90 -28.19 -37.92
CA ILE A 55 22.02 -27.63 -38.71
C ILE A 55 22.71 -28.70 -39.54
N ASP A 56 22.78 -29.94 -39.06
CA ASP A 56 23.47 -31.03 -39.75
C ASP A 56 22.75 -31.43 -41.06
N PRO A 57 23.36 -31.27 -42.24
CA PRO A 57 22.75 -31.68 -43.51
C PRO A 57 22.69 -33.20 -43.71
N GLU A 58 23.49 -33.97 -42.97
CA GLU A 58 23.55 -35.44 -43.08
C GLU A 58 22.38 -36.13 -42.38
N VAL A 59 21.67 -35.42 -41.50
CA VAL A 59 20.54 -35.98 -40.77
C VAL A 59 19.30 -36.05 -41.67
N PRO A 60 18.66 -37.24 -41.81
CA PRO A 60 17.44 -37.39 -42.58
C PRO A 60 16.31 -36.47 -42.09
N LEU A 61 15.52 -35.96 -43.04
CA LEU A 61 14.41 -35.05 -42.74
C LEU A 61 13.40 -35.64 -41.74
N ALA A 62 13.13 -36.95 -41.82
CA ALA A 62 12.25 -37.65 -40.89
C ALA A 62 12.78 -37.54 -39.44
N THR A 63 14.07 -37.80 -39.23
CA THR A 63 14.72 -37.67 -37.93
C THR A 63 14.67 -36.25 -37.40
N LYS A 64 14.92 -35.25 -38.27
CA LYS A 64 14.80 -33.84 -37.88
C LYS A 64 13.36 -33.53 -37.43
N ARG A 65 12.35 -34.02 -38.16
CA ARG A 65 10.92 -33.82 -37.83
C ARG A 65 10.56 -34.50 -36.51
N ALA A 66 10.97 -35.74 -36.28
CA ALA A 66 10.75 -36.43 -35.01
C ALA A 66 11.35 -35.65 -33.83
N TYR A 67 12.53 -35.06 -34.02
CA TYR A 67 13.20 -34.24 -32.99
C TYR A 67 12.46 -32.90 -32.74
N ALA A 68 12.02 -32.22 -33.80
CA ALA A 68 11.22 -31.00 -33.67
C ALA A 68 9.86 -31.25 -33.01
N LEU A 69 9.20 -32.34 -33.37
CA LEU A 69 7.91 -32.74 -32.79
C LEU A 69 8.05 -33.17 -31.32
N SER A 70 9.11 -33.89 -30.97
CA SER A 70 9.35 -34.24 -29.57
C SER A 70 9.61 -33.02 -28.69
N ALA A 71 10.41 -32.04 -29.15
CA ALA A 71 10.57 -30.76 -28.45
C ALA A 71 9.25 -29.98 -28.32
N LEU A 72 8.42 -29.97 -29.37
CA LEU A 72 7.08 -29.37 -29.33
C LEU A 72 6.20 -30.05 -28.27
N ALA A 73 6.19 -31.38 -28.23
CA ALA A 73 5.39 -32.16 -27.28
C ALA A 73 5.75 -31.86 -25.81
N LEU A 74 7.01 -31.56 -25.54
CA LEU A 74 7.50 -31.22 -24.19
C LEU A 74 7.16 -29.78 -23.79
N SER A 75 7.18 -28.85 -24.75
CA SER A 75 6.87 -27.44 -24.50
C SER A 75 5.40 -27.18 -24.15
N VAL A 76 4.47 -27.96 -24.73
CA VAL A 76 3.02 -27.78 -24.56
C VAL A 76 2.60 -27.96 -23.09
N PRO A 77 2.96 -29.06 -22.38
CA PRO A 77 2.68 -29.20 -20.94
C PRO A 77 3.29 -28.10 -20.07
N VAL A 78 4.51 -27.65 -20.38
CA VAL A 78 5.21 -26.62 -19.60
C VAL A 78 4.48 -25.28 -19.72
N ALA A 79 4.04 -24.92 -20.94
CA ALA A 79 3.27 -23.70 -21.17
C ALA A 79 1.93 -23.70 -20.42
N VAL A 80 1.24 -24.86 -20.36
CA VAL A 80 -0.02 -25.00 -19.60
C VAL A 80 0.22 -24.81 -18.10
N ARG A 81 1.19 -25.53 -17.52
CA ARG A 81 1.51 -25.40 -16.09
C ARG A 81 1.92 -23.98 -15.72
N GLN A 82 2.67 -23.30 -16.59
CA GLN A 82 3.07 -21.92 -16.35
C GLN A 82 1.88 -20.97 -16.32
N ARG A 83 0.92 -21.13 -17.24
CA ARG A 83 -0.32 -20.35 -17.23
C ARG A 83 -1.14 -20.63 -15.97
N GLU A 84 -1.27 -21.88 -15.55
CA GLU A 84 -1.96 -22.25 -14.32
C GLU A 84 -1.29 -21.63 -13.09
N GLN A 85 0.04 -21.66 -13.01
CA GLN A 85 0.80 -21.02 -11.94
C GLN A 85 0.63 -19.49 -11.95
N GLN A 86 0.64 -18.86 -13.12
CA GLN A 86 0.39 -17.41 -13.23
C GLN A 86 -1.04 -17.05 -12.83
N ALA A 87 -2.04 -17.82 -13.25
CA ALA A 87 -3.43 -17.61 -12.88
C ALA A 87 -3.64 -17.80 -11.38
N TYR A 88 -3.04 -18.86 -10.80
CA TYR A 88 -3.07 -19.10 -9.37
C TYR A 88 -2.35 -17.99 -8.57
N GLY A 89 -1.21 -17.52 -9.06
CA GLY A 89 -0.48 -16.39 -8.48
C GLY A 89 -1.30 -15.10 -8.51
N ALA A 90 -1.94 -14.79 -9.64
CA ALA A 90 -2.83 -13.65 -9.78
C ALA A 90 -4.04 -13.75 -8.84
N TRP A 91 -4.66 -14.92 -8.76
CA TRP A 91 -5.77 -15.17 -7.85
C TRP A 91 -5.37 -14.99 -6.37
N ARG A 92 -4.23 -15.54 -5.97
CA ARG A 92 -3.70 -15.39 -4.60
C ARG A 92 -3.40 -13.93 -4.27
N LEU A 93 -2.80 -13.19 -5.21
CA LEU A 93 -2.51 -11.77 -5.02
C LEU A 93 -3.80 -10.96 -4.88
N GLN A 94 -4.81 -11.26 -5.68
CA GLN A 94 -6.11 -10.62 -5.59
C GLN A 94 -6.76 -10.88 -4.22
N GLU A 95 -6.76 -12.12 -3.74
CA GLU A 95 -7.29 -12.47 -2.41
C GLU A 95 -6.57 -11.69 -1.30
N GLN A 96 -5.23 -11.55 -1.38
CA GLN A 96 -4.46 -10.75 -0.43
C GLN A 96 -4.82 -9.26 -0.50
N MET A 97 -5.02 -8.72 -1.71
CA MET A 97 -5.43 -7.33 -1.88
C MET A 97 -6.81 -7.07 -1.26
N GLU A 98 -7.78 -7.96 -1.48
CA GLU A 98 -9.12 -7.85 -0.90
C GLU A 98 -9.08 -7.89 0.64
N GLN A 99 -8.22 -8.74 1.23
CA GLN A 99 -8.02 -8.78 2.68
C GLN A 99 -7.35 -7.50 3.21
N CYS A 100 -6.31 -7.00 2.54
CA CYS A 100 -5.66 -5.74 2.89
C CYS A 100 -6.62 -4.55 2.78
N GLU A 101 -7.47 -4.53 1.76
CA GLU A 101 -8.50 -3.51 1.60
C GLU A 101 -9.53 -3.59 2.72
N ALA A 102 -10.07 -4.77 3.02
CA ALA A 102 -11.04 -4.96 4.09
C ALA A 102 -10.49 -4.52 5.47
N THR A 103 -9.25 -4.87 5.78
CA THR A 103 -8.59 -4.48 7.04
C THR A 103 -8.32 -2.96 7.09
N SER A 104 -7.84 -2.37 6.00
CA SER A 104 -7.66 -0.92 5.88
C SER A 104 -8.97 -0.16 6.06
N SER A 105 -10.04 -0.62 5.39
CA SER A 105 -11.38 -0.07 5.54
C SER A 105 -11.85 -0.16 6.99
N ALA A 106 -11.75 -1.33 7.63
CA ALA A 106 -12.15 -1.50 9.03
C ALA A 106 -11.41 -0.53 9.98
N LEU A 107 -10.10 -0.37 9.79
CA LEU A 107 -9.29 0.58 10.57
C LEU A 107 -9.72 2.04 10.33
N SER A 108 -10.01 2.41 9.08
CA SER A 108 -10.50 3.75 8.75
C SER A 108 -11.85 4.06 9.40
N PHE A 109 -12.77 3.08 9.45
CA PHE A 109 -14.05 3.22 10.15
C PHE A 109 -13.85 3.38 11.65
N GLU A 110 -12.96 2.60 12.26
CA GLU A 110 -12.65 2.70 13.68
C GLU A 110 -12.05 4.08 14.04
N LEU A 111 -11.11 4.56 13.23
CA LEU A 111 -10.53 5.91 13.42
C LEU A 111 -11.57 7.01 13.26
N GLN A 112 -12.49 6.87 12.30
CA GLN A 112 -13.56 7.83 12.11
C GLN A 112 -14.50 7.85 13.33
N ARG A 113 -14.89 6.68 13.85
CA ARG A 113 -15.71 6.58 15.06
C ARG A 113 -15.04 7.25 16.25
N GLN A 114 -13.74 6.99 16.47
CA GLN A 114 -12.97 7.61 17.55
C GLN A 114 -12.89 9.13 17.43
N ARG A 115 -12.77 9.66 16.19
CA ARG A 115 -12.79 11.10 15.95
C ARG A 115 -14.12 11.73 16.32
N GLU A 116 -15.23 11.09 15.93
CA GLU A 116 -16.58 11.55 16.26
C GLU A 116 -16.84 11.51 17.78
N GLU A 117 -16.43 10.44 18.46
CA GLU A 117 -16.49 10.33 19.92
C GLU A 117 -15.70 11.45 20.60
N HIS A 118 -14.48 11.71 20.13
CA HIS A 118 -13.64 12.78 20.67
C HIS A 118 -14.27 14.16 20.43
N GLU A 119 -14.81 14.44 19.24
CA GLU A 119 -15.48 15.70 18.93
C GLU A 119 -16.73 15.91 19.81
N ALA A 120 -17.49 14.85 20.08
CA ALA A 120 -18.63 14.90 20.99
C ALA A 120 -18.20 15.25 22.42
N VAL A 121 -17.14 14.61 22.94
CA VAL A 121 -16.61 14.90 24.28
C VAL A 121 -16.06 16.33 24.36
N VAL A 122 -15.31 16.78 23.35
CA VAL A 122 -14.80 18.16 23.29
C VAL A 122 -15.95 19.16 23.28
N SER A 123 -17.02 18.87 22.55
CA SER A 123 -18.22 19.71 22.51
C SER A 123 -18.89 19.80 23.88
N GLN A 124 -19.08 18.66 24.56
CA GLN A 124 -19.62 18.63 25.93
C GLN A 124 -18.75 19.42 26.91
N LEU A 125 -17.43 19.29 26.82
CA LEU A 125 -16.50 20.06 27.66
C LEU A 125 -16.64 21.56 27.43
N ARG A 126 -16.74 22.01 26.17
CA ARG A 126 -16.96 23.42 25.84
C ARG A 126 -18.28 23.94 26.41
N PHE A 127 -19.36 23.16 26.32
CA PHE A 127 -20.64 23.50 26.93
C PHE A 127 -20.53 23.63 28.46
N ALA A 128 -19.90 22.66 29.13
CA ALA A 128 -19.69 22.70 30.58
C ALA A 128 -18.84 23.90 31.00
N GLN A 129 -17.79 24.23 30.25
CA GLN A 129 -16.95 25.39 30.50
C GLN A 129 -17.73 26.71 30.36
N ALA A 130 -18.57 26.84 29.33
CA ALA A 130 -19.43 28.00 29.13
C ALA A 130 -20.43 28.16 30.30
N ALA A 131 -21.07 27.06 30.72
CA ALA A 131 -21.98 27.06 31.86
C ALA A 131 -21.29 27.45 33.17
N LEU A 132 -20.07 26.95 33.40
CA LEU A 132 -19.26 27.33 34.55
C LEU A 132 -18.93 28.83 34.53
N HIS A 133 -18.52 29.35 33.36
CA HIS A 133 -18.21 30.77 33.22
C HIS A 133 -19.44 31.65 33.48
N GLN A 134 -20.62 31.24 33.01
CA GLN A 134 -21.88 31.91 33.32
C GLN A 134 -22.17 31.91 34.83
N ALA A 135 -22.06 30.77 35.50
CA ALA A 135 -22.29 30.68 36.95
C ALA A 135 -21.31 31.55 37.77
N LEU A 136 -20.05 31.65 37.32
CA LEU A 136 -19.06 32.56 37.92
C LEU A 136 -19.48 34.03 37.77
N ASN A 137 -19.93 34.42 36.57
CA ASN A 137 -20.40 35.77 36.31
C ASN A 137 -21.66 36.11 37.15
N GLU A 138 -22.59 35.16 37.30
CA GLU A 138 -23.76 35.30 38.16
C GLU A 138 -23.38 35.46 39.63
N ARG A 139 -22.45 34.63 40.13
CA ARG A 139 -21.90 34.76 41.49
C ARG A 139 -21.29 36.14 41.70
N ASP A 140 -20.48 36.62 40.75
CA ASP A 140 -19.79 37.90 40.88
C ASP A 140 -20.76 39.07 40.83
N ALA A 141 -21.82 38.98 40.00
CA ALA A 141 -22.91 39.95 40.00
C ALA A 141 -23.65 39.99 41.35
N LEU A 142 -23.96 38.82 41.94
CA LEU A 142 -24.57 38.73 43.26
C LEU A 142 -23.66 39.30 44.36
N ARG A 143 -22.36 38.97 44.31
CA ARG A 143 -21.36 39.51 45.24
C ARG A 143 -21.27 41.03 45.14
N GLY A 144 -21.27 41.58 43.92
CA GLY A 144 -21.31 43.03 43.68
C GLY A 144 -22.53 43.68 44.32
N ARG A 145 -23.73 43.09 44.12
CA ARG A 145 -24.97 43.58 44.74
C ARG A 145 -24.95 43.56 46.27
N LEU A 146 -24.31 42.57 46.89
CA LEU A 146 -24.17 42.50 48.35
C LEU A 146 -23.17 43.52 48.90
N LEU A 147 -22.08 43.77 48.19
CA LEU A 147 -21.03 44.70 48.62
C LEU A 147 -21.39 46.17 48.35
N GLN A 148 -22.20 46.47 47.34
CA GLN A 148 -22.60 47.82 46.95
C GLN A 148 -23.27 48.63 48.08
N PRO A 149 -24.26 48.12 48.85
CA PRO A 149 -24.83 48.87 49.98
C PRO A 149 -23.82 49.07 51.11
N GLN A 150 -22.95 48.09 51.37
CA GLN A 150 -21.91 48.17 52.41
C GLN A 150 -20.86 49.24 52.07
N LEU A 151 -20.49 49.34 50.80
CA LEU A 151 -19.52 50.33 50.31
C LEU A 151 -20.13 51.73 50.26
N LEU A 152 -21.41 51.86 49.86
CA LEU A 152 -22.14 53.14 49.93
C LEU A 152 -22.33 53.60 51.38
N GLN A 153 -22.66 52.69 52.30
CA GLN A 153 -22.79 53.01 53.72
C GLN A 153 -21.46 53.48 54.32
N ARG A 154 -20.35 52.80 54.00
CA ARG A 154 -19.00 53.20 54.44
C ARG A 154 -18.57 54.55 53.84
N GLN A 155 -18.94 54.84 52.59
CA GLN A 155 -18.70 56.15 51.96
C GLN A 155 -19.51 57.26 52.63
N LEU A 156 -20.77 57.00 52.99
CA LEU A 156 -21.62 57.92 53.74
C LEU A 156 -21.08 58.18 55.15
N GLU A 157 -20.58 57.15 55.83
CA GLU A 157 -19.91 57.27 57.13
C GLU A 157 -18.62 58.10 57.04
N VAL A 158 -17.78 57.87 56.02
CA VAL A 158 -16.57 58.68 55.78
C VAL A 158 -16.90 60.13 55.43
N LEU A 159 -17.96 60.37 54.64
CA LEU A 159 -18.45 61.72 54.32
C LEU A 159 -19.03 62.44 55.54
N ALA A 160 -19.62 61.69 56.49
CA ALA A 160 -20.14 62.22 57.74
C ALA A 160 -19.03 62.53 58.78
N ILE A 161 -17.86 61.91 58.67
CA ILE A 161 -16.69 62.11 59.55
C ILE A 161 -15.76 63.23 59.03
N LEU A 162 -15.95 63.70 57.79
CA LEU A 162 -15.11 64.72 57.15
C LEU A 162 -15.42 66.14 57.69
N PRO A 163 -14.44 66.87 58.29
CA PRO A 163 -14.66 68.22 58.80
C PRO A 163 -14.93 69.22 57.67
N ALA A 164 -15.76 70.23 57.96
CA ALA A 164 -16.39 71.17 57.02
C ALA A 164 -15.45 72.10 56.22
N GLU A 165 -14.13 71.94 56.29
CA GLU A 165 -13.14 72.91 55.81
C GLU A 165 -12.76 72.74 54.32
N HIS A 166 -13.16 71.67 53.62
CA HIS A 166 -12.66 71.37 52.26
C HIS A 166 -13.71 71.41 51.13
N ARG A 167 -14.82 72.16 51.29
CA ARG A 167 -15.85 72.37 50.25
C ARG A 167 -15.39 73.31 49.13
N GLY A 168 -14.14 73.26 48.69
CA GLY A 168 -13.62 74.17 47.68
C GLY A 168 -12.48 73.56 46.86
N VAL A 169 -12.77 73.34 45.58
CA VAL A 169 -11.83 73.37 44.45
C VAL A 169 -10.79 72.23 44.37
N GLY A 170 -10.97 71.39 43.35
CA GLY A 170 -9.88 70.99 42.45
C GLY A 170 -9.13 69.68 42.74
N GLY A 171 -9.33 68.70 41.85
CA GLY A 171 -8.27 67.76 41.44
C GLY A 171 -8.25 66.38 42.11
N TRP A 172 -8.92 65.40 41.50
CA TRP A 172 -8.60 63.99 41.69
C TRP A 172 -7.43 63.62 40.76
N PRO A 173 -6.29 63.04 41.20
CA PRO A 173 -5.27 62.59 40.29
C PRO A 173 -5.71 61.29 39.61
N LEU A 174 -5.74 61.31 38.29
CA LEU A 174 -5.83 60.15 37.41
C LEU A 174 -4.53 59.35 37.55
N ALA A 175 -4.54 58.25 38.30
CA ALA A 175 -3.48 57.24 38.23
C ALA A 175 -3.99 56.12 37.32
N ALA A 176 -3.70 56.22 36.03
CA ALA A 176 -4.05 55.24 35.02
C ALA A 176 -2.83 54.95 34.13
N GLU A 177 -2.58 53.64 33.95
CA GLU A 177 -1.76 53.01 32.92
C GLU A 177 -0.22 53.11 33.04
N GLU A 178 0.34 52.27 33.92
CA GLU A 178 1.67 51.69 33.68
C GLU A 178 1.61 50.19 33.99
N GLY A 179 1.47 49.38 32.94
CA GLY A 179 1.30 47.93 33.11
C GLY A 179 0.88 47.15 31.85
N LYS A 180 1.37 47.52 30.67
CA LYS A 180 1.17 46.74 29.42
C LYS A 180 2.45 46.66 28.59
N GLU A 181 3.51 46.08 29.14
CA GLU A 181 4.69 45.75 28.31
C GLU A 181 5.51 44.56 28.81
N ALA A 182 4.90 43.61 29.52
CA ALA A 182 5.58 42.42 30.04
C ALA A 182 5.04 41.06 29.56
N LEU A 183 4.05 41.02 28.66
CA LEU A 183 3.41 39.77 28.22
C LEU A 183 3.60 39.42 26.74
N ALA A 184 4.29 40.24 25.95
CA ALA A 184 4.54 39.96 24.53
C ALA A 184 5.76 39.06 24.26
N THR A 185 6.66 38.87 25.23
CA THR A 185 7.91 38.10 25.03
C THR A 185 7.84 36.62 25.39
N ARG A 186 6.68 36.09 25.84
CA ARG A 186 6.56 34.67 26.24
C ARG A 186 5.85 33.74 25.24
N LEU A 187 5.41 34.25 24.08
CA LEU A 187 4.67 33.43 23.10
C LEU A 187 5.45 33.06 21.83
N GLN A 188 6.75 33.36 21.73
CA GLN A 188 7.57 32.96 20.56
C GLN A 188 8.59 31.83 20.83
N GLY A 189 8.77 31.40 22.08
CA GLY A 189 9.79 30.38 22.44
C GLY A 189 9.38 28.91 22.32
N GLY A 190 8.13 28.61 21.93
CA GLY A 190 7.58 27.24 21.99
C GLY A 190 7.49 26.49 20.66
N GLN A 191 7.70 27.16 19.52
CA GLN A 191 7.37 26.60 18.19
C GLN A 191 8.57 26.12 17.37
N HIS A 192 9.77 26.02 17.97
CA HIS A 192 10.97 25.52 17.29
C HIS A 192 11.52 24.20 17.84
N ALA A 193 10.94 23.67 18.93
CA ALA A 193 11.42 22.43 19.54
C ALA A 193 10.76 21.15 19.00
N GLU A 194 9.57 21.22 18.40
CA GLU A 194 8.84 20.03 17.91
C GLU A 194 9.08 19.71 16.43
N ALA A 195 9.50 20.69 15.61
CA ALA A 195 9.77 20.45 14.19
C ALA A 195 11.03 19.60 13.95
N GLN A 196 12.00 19.61 14.86
CA GLN A 196 13.25 18.86 14.71
C GLN A 196 13.18 17.40 15.20
N ARG A 197 12.07 16.99 15.82
CA ARG A 197 11.90 15.62 16.32
C ARG A 197 11.25 14.66 15.31
N GLY A 198 10.56 15.20 14.30
CA GLY A 198 9.89 14.42 13.25
C GLY A 198 10.81 13.94 12.11
N GLU A 199 11.85 14.71 11.77
CA GLU A 199 12.75 14.36 10.65
C GLU A 199 13.77 13.26 11.01
N ALA A 200 14.14 13.12 12.29
CA ALA A 200 15.09 12.10 12.73
C ALA A 200 14.50 10.68 12.80
N GLN A 201 13.17 10.53 12.80
CA GLN A 201 12.51 9.21 12.83
C GLN A 201 12.22 8.62 11.44
N MET A 202 12.19 9.44 10.39
CA MET A 202 12.01 8.98 9.01
C MET A 202 13.29 8.43 8.36
N ALA A 203 14.46 8.76 8.90
CA ALA A 203 15.76 8.30 8.38
C ALA A 203 16.22 6.95 8.96
N SER A 204 15.48 6.36 9.91
CA SER A 204 15.91 5.14 10.62
C SER A 204 15.19 3.85 10.18
N LEU A 205 14.35 3.88 9.14
CA LEU A 205 13.61 2.70 8.65
C LEU A 205 14.08 2.17 7.28
N THR A 206 15.19 2.70 6.76
CA THR A 206 15.90 2.15 5.59
C THR A 206 17.06 1.28 6.07
N GLY A 207 16.73 0.13 6.64
CA GLY A 207 17.72 -0.80 7.13
C GLY A 207 17.18 -2.22 7.18
N THR A 208 17.66 -3.03 6.23
CA THR A 208 17.88 -4.48 6.35
C THR A 208 16.66 -5.38 6.48
N LEU A 209 16.28 -6.07 5.39
CA LEU A 209 16.09 -7.52 5.35
C LEU A 209 16.36 -7.98 3.90
N HIS A 210 17.59 -8.41 3.64
CA HIS A 210 18.00 -9.82 3.59
C HIS A 210 17.59 -10.49 2.28
N GLU A 211 18.56 -10.51 1.37
CA GLU A 211 18.65 -11.47 0.29
C GLU A 211 18.49 -12.87 0.87
N THR A 212 17.47 -13.58 0.39
CA THR A 212 17.43 -15.03 0.39
C THR A 212 17.50 -15.45 -1.06
N GLU A 213 18.73 -15.73 -1.51
CA GLU A 213 18.98 -16.70 -2.56
C GLU A 213 18.32 -18.02 -2.13
N GLU A 214 17.30 -18.47 -2.85
CA GLU A 214 17.12 -19.91 -3.03
C GLU A 214 16.23 -20.23 -4.24
N SER A 215 16.72 -21.21 -4.99
CA SER A 215 16.03 -21.97 -6.03
C SER A 215 15.86 -21.28 -7.39
N ALA A 216 16.97 -21.27 -8.13
CA ALA A 216 16.96 -21.37 -9.58
C ALA A 216 16.19 -22.64 -10.03
N ALA A 217 14.86 -22.55 -10.04
CA ALA A 217 14.09 -23.34 -10.99
C ALA A 217 14.45 -22.77 -12.37
N SER A 218 15.10 -23.60 -13.19
CA SER A 218 15.39 -23.33 -14.60
C SER A 218 14.18 -22.66 -15.25
N CYS A 219 14.24 -21.33 -15.35
CA CYS A 219 13.20 -20.50 -15.94
C CYS A 219 13.32 -20.68 -17.45
N VAL A 220 12.65 -21.72 -17.93
CA VAL A 220 12.37 -21.93 -19.35
C VAL A 220 11.77 -20.63 -19.90
N ASN A 221 12.54 -19.87 -20.68
CA ASN A 221 12.11 -18.59 -21.21
C ASN A 221 11.22 -18.82 -22.44
N PRO A 222 9.89 -18.61 -22.36
CA PRO A 222 8.93 -19.10 -23.35
C PRO A 222 9.01 -18.37 -24.70
N HIS A 223 9.57 -17.16 -24.72
CA HIS A 223 9.87 -16.46 -25.97
C HIS A 223 10.98 -17.16 -26.77
N ARG A 224 11.97 -17.77 -26.10
CA ARG A 224 13.02 -18.53 -26.78
C ARG A 224 12.47 -19.80 -27.42
N ILE A 225 11.58 -20.52 -26.72
CA ILE A 225 10.92 -21.73 -27.25
C ILE A 225 10.12 -21.41 -28.51
N THR A 226 9.27 -20.40 -28.43
CA THR A 226 8.34 -20.06 -29.53
C THR A 226 9.12 -19.59 -30.76
N LEU A 227 10.20 -18.83 -30.56
CA LEU A 227 11.09 -18.38 -31.63
C LEU A 227 11.90 -19.52 -32.26
N LEU A 228 12.38 -20.48 -31.46
CA LEU A 228 13.16 -21.62 -31.97
C LEU A 228 12.31 -22.63 -32.73
N LEU A 229 11.12 -22.94 -32.21
CA LEU A 229 10.19 -23.82 -32.90
C LEU A 229 9.69 -23.15 -34.19
N SER A 230 9.41 -21.85 -34.17
CA SER A 230 9.08 -21.10 -35.40
C SER A 230 10.22 -21.12 -36.42
N ALA A 231 11.47 -20.92 -35.99
CA ALA A 231 12.64 -20.98 -36.87
C ALA A 231 12.88 -22.38 -37.45
N ALA A 232 12.79 -23.43 -36.63
CA ALA A 232 12.98 -24.82 -37.05
C ALA A 232 11.90 -25.28 -38.05
N PHE A 233 10.63 -24.94 -37.78
CA PHE A 233 9.53 -25.24 -38.71
C PHE A 233 9.62 -24.43 -40.01
N THR A 234 10.12 -23.20 -39.96
CA THR A 234 10.33 -22.39 -41.17
C THR A 234 11.46 -22.96 -42.02
N SER A 235 12.55 -23.43 -41.40
CA SER A 235 13.67 -24.05 -42.11
C SER A 235 13.30 -25.41 -42.74
N MET A 236 12.40 -26.18 -42.13
CA MET A 236 11.88 -27.43 -42.68
C MET A 236 10.82 -27.30 -43.76
N ARG A 237 10.23 -26.11 -43.95
CA ARG A 237 9.17 -25.86 -44.95
C ARG A 237 9.71 -25.35 -46.29
N ILE A 238 11.01 -25.04 -46.35
CA ILE A 238 11.68 -24.42 -47.51
C ILE A 238 12.51 -25.45 -48.32
N GLN A 239 12.63 -26.71 -47.86
CA GLN A 239 13.25 -27.83 -48.59
C GLN A 239 12.20 -28.86 -48.99
#